data_AF-A0A3B0AAG3-F1
#
_entry.id   AF-A0A3B0AAG3-F1
#
_cell.length_a   1.000
_cell.length_b   1.000
_cell.length_c   1.000
_cell.angle_alpha   90.00
_cell.angle_beta   90.00
_cell.angle_gamma   90.00
#
_symmetry.space_group_name_H-M   'P 1'
#
loop_
_entity.id
_entity.type
_entity.pdbx_description
1 polymer ?
#
loop_
_entity_poly.entity_id
_entity_poly.type
_entity_poly.pdbx_seq_one_letter_code
_entity_poly.pdbx_strand_id
1 'polypeptide(L)'
;MIALRVYRLLPSPLRRRLVQMLPAHRRIGLVRTLVRPSGGDTRHPIGSRVTVDDGGVRTRAEVVAAATPLEMWHRNLTAVTTALDAAGVRYHCLRNDDHLRSTVAVVADQRDAVRDALDSAPALSGAEVRTVKVQPGRHQPDLAPTEVFQVWFPVTDPRAGLVLGSRFACEIEFWTRDGDVVRAPRHNAVIDETPVEPEPVRVAAALLSHFVPEADDHTYGSRRDLAVRAFDRVGFPIDAVYTWVDGSDPEWRDRKRAALGEAGGPLHAVAANSSRYHNRDELRYSLRSLHSFAPWLRRIFLVTDSQLPSWLDPHHPMVTVVSHAELFADLGGTSSFNSHAIESRLHRIEGLAEHFLYLNDDVFLGRPLLPTHFFHANGIAKFFPSPAQFGLGDARPDDLPVNAAGKNNRRHIQRQFGVTITQKMKHTPFALRRSIMYQIEQVLQADVTETARHRFRHHGDLSIPSALHQYWAYLTAQAVPGDIEYEYADLGHPSTPARLADLLARRHRDVFCLNDTDSDERSMAEQEAMLADFLPRYLPFPAPFELPDDVVAERRKLGATALWRRSYRPIPGTRRAAPIDAPTLPNNMLNTVTDFTAVRRPDG
;
A
#
# COMPACT_ATOMS: atom_id res chain seq x y z
N MET A 1 -0.50 35.97 10.59
CA MET A 1 -1.22 34.78 11.11
C MET A 1 -2.70 34.71 10.74
N ILE A 2 -3.46 35.81 10.74
CA ILE A 2 -4.90 35.83 10.41
C ILE A 2 -5.16 35.36 8.96
N ALA A 3 -4.40 35.85 7.98
CA ALA A 3 -4.51 35.42 6.58
C ALA A 3 -4.29 33.91 6.35
N LEU A 4 -3.47 33.27 7.19
CA LEU A 4 -3.15 31.84 7.10
C LEU A 4 -4.32 30.96 7.59
N ARG A 5 -4.96 31.38 8.70
CA ARG A 5 -6.16 30.72 9.23
C ARG A 5 -7.33 30.88 8.27
N VAL A 6 -7.52 32.07 7.70
CA VAL A 6 -8.54 32.34 6.67
C VAL A 6 -8.29 31.47 5.42
N TYR A 7 -7.04 31.39 4.93
CA TYR A 7 -6.71 30.51 3.80
C TYR A 7 -7.02 29.04 4.08
N ARG A 8 -6.70 28.52 5.28
CA ARG A 8 -6.96 27.12 5.66
C ARG A 8 -8.45 26.80 5.82
N LEU A 9 -9.29 27.79 6.11
CA LEU A 9 -10.74 27.64 6.21
C LEU A 9 -11.45 27.64 4.83
N LEU A 10 -10.74 28.00 3.76
CA LEU A 10 -11.32 28.02 2.41
C LEU A 10 -11.43 26.60 1.81
N PRO A 11 -12.54 26.29 1.10
CA PRO A 11 -12.65 25.08 0.30
C PRO A 11 -11.49 24.94 -0.70
N SER A 12 -11.04 23.71 -0.96
CA SER A 12 -9.93 23.43 -1.90
C SER A 12 -10.04 24.13 -3.28
N PRO A 13 -11.22 24.27 -3.91
CA PRO A 13 -11.35 25.04 -5.16
C PRO A 13 -10.97 26.52 -5.01
N LEU A 14 -11.37 27.15 -3.90
CA LEU A 14 -11.10 28.57 -3.60
C LEU A 14 -9.64 28.80 -3.25
N ARG A 15 -9.04 27.91 -2.44
CA ARG A 15 -7.59 27.92 -2.16
C ARG A 15 -6.77 27.86 -3.46
N ARG A 16 -7.16 26.98 -4.38
CA ARG A 16 -6.52 26.83 -5.70
C ARG A 16 -6.60 28.10 -6.54
N ARG A 17 -7.77 28.74 -6.61
CA ARG A 17 -7.96 30.01 -7.34
C ARG A 17 -7.08 31.13 -6.78
N LEU A 18 -6.97 31.24 -5.46
CA LEU A 18 -6.14 32.25 -4.81
C LEU A 18 -4.63 32.06 -5.08
N VAL A 19 -4.14 30.81 -5.04
CA VAL A 19 -2.73 30.53 -5.38
C VAL A 19 -2.45 30.81 -6.86
N GLN A 20 -3.42 30.55 -7.74
CA GLN A 20 -3.30 30.86 -9.17
C GLN A 20 -3.24 32.36 -9.49
N MET A 21 -3.74 33.24 -8.61
CA MET A 21 -3.65 34.70 -8.79
C MET A 21 -2.25 35.27 -8.53
N LEU A 22 -1.32 34.48 -7.97
CA LEU A 22 0.04 34.94 -7.69
C LEU A 22 0.97 34.72 -8.89
N PRO A 23 2.05 35.51 -9.04
CA PRO A 23 3.12 35.22 -9.99
C PRO A 23 3.74 33.83 -9.71
N ALA A 24 4.06 33.05 -10.75
CA ALA A 24 4.56 31.67 -10.62
C ALA A 24 5.71 31.52 -9.61
N HIS A 25 6.69 32.43 -9.67
CA HIS A 25 7.85 32.46 -8.77
C HIS A 25 7.52 32.72 -7.28
N ARG A 26 6.33 33.25 -6.95
CA ARG A 26 5.88 33.49 -5.56
C ARG A 26 4.93 32.42 -5.03
N ARG A 27 4.39 31.55 -5.91
CA ARG A 27 3.41 30.51 -5.53
C ARG A 27 4.01 29.49 -4.58
N ILE A 28 5.22 28.98 -4.89
CA ILE A 28 5.91 27.96 -4.10
C ILE A 28 6.28 28.50 -2.71
N GLY A 29 6.84 29.72 -2.64
CA GLY A 29 7.19 30.37 -1.37
C GLY A 29 5.97 30.66 -0.48
N LEU A 30 4.87 31.12 -1.07
CA LEU A 30 3.62 31.34 -0.32
C LEU A 30 3.03 30.01 0.17
N VAL A 31 2.98 28.98 -0.66
CA VAL A 31 2.45 27.66 -0.24
C VAL A 31 3.30 27.03 0.87
N ARG A 32 4.64 27.10 0.77
CA ARG A 32 5.56 26.69 1.86
C ARG A 32 5.28 27.44 3.17
N THR A 33 4.95 28.72 3.08
CA THR A 33 4.64 29.56 4.24
C THR A 33 3.23 29.28 4.79
N LEU A 34 2.24 29.03 3.92
CA LEU A 34 0.83 28.80 4.27
C LEU A 34 0.57 27.40 4.83
N VAL A 35 1.38 26.41 4.44
CA VAL A 35 1.20 25.01 4.81
C VAL A 35 2.44 24.42 5.46
N ARG A 36 3.08 25.20 6.35
CA ARG A 36 4.07 24.63 7.28
C ARG A 36 3.48 23.36 7.91
N PRO A 37 4.11 22.19 7.67
CA PRO A 37 3.67 20.91 8.22
C PRO A 37 3.63 20.95 9.75
N SER A 38 2.91 20.02 10.37
CA SER A 38 3.22 19.61 11.75
C SER A 38 4.65 19.06 11.78
N GLY A 39 5.42 19.41 12.80
CA GLY A 39 6.84 19.10 12.90
C GLY A 39 7.74 20.24 12.40
N GLY A 40 8.70 20.63 13.23
CA GLY A 40 9.67 21.68 12.90
C GLY A 40 10.79 21.19 11.98
N ASP A 41 11.66 22.09 11.55
CA ASP A 41 12.93 21.71 10.92
C ASP A 41 13.96 21.21 11.96
N THR A 42 13.64 21.36 13.25
CA THR A 42 14.42 20.85 14.37
C THR A 42 14.31 19.34 14.45
N ARG A 43 15.45 18.65 14.48
CA ARG A 43 15.51 17.22 14.76
C ARG A 43 15.69 16.99 16.26
N HIS A 44 14.92 16.06 16.80
CA HIS A 44 14.98 15.66 18.19
C HIS A 44 15.78 14.35 18.34
N PRO A 45 16.52 14.15 19.44
CA PRO A 45 17.24 12.90 19.70
C PRO A 45 16.26 11.72 19.85
N ILE A 46 16.64 10.56 19.31
CA ILE A 46 15.91 9.30 19.54
C ILE A 46 15.88 9.00 21.04
N GLY A 47 14.74 8.52 21.54
CA GLY A 47 14.47 8.25 22.96
C GLY A 47 14.06 9.49 23.77
N SER A 48 14.20 10.69 23.21
CA SER A 48 13.66 11.90 23.86
C SER A 48 12.13 11.94 23.76
N ARG A 49 11.49 12.72 24.65
CA ARG A 49 10.04 12.98 24.59
C ARG A 49 9.74 14.41 24.20
N VAL A 50 8.82 14.59 23.27
CA VAL A 50 8.42 15.89 22.70
C VAL A 50 6.90 16.04 22.69
N THR A 51 6.41 17.28 22.74
CA THR A 51 4.96 17.54 22.77
C THR A 51 4.41 17.71 21.35
N VAL A 52 3.60 16.76 20.91
CA VAL A 52 2.99 16.68 19.57
C VAL A 52 1.47 16.91 19.62
N ASP A 53 0.84 16.99 18.45
CA ASP A 53 -0.62 16.95 18.30
C ASP A 53 -1.06 15.55 17.89
N ASP A 54 -1.86 14.89 18.73
CA ASP A 54 -2.46 13.58 18.51
C ASP A 54 -3.98 13.75 18.42
N GLY A 55 -4.49 13.93 17.19
CA GLY A 55 -5.92 14.12 16.96
C GLY A 55 -6.50 15.38 17.62
N GLY A 56 -5.74 16.48 17.66
CA GLY A 56 -6.14 17.73 18.31
C GLY A 56 -5.84 17.80 19.81
N VAL A 57 -5.25 16.75 20.39
CA VAL A 57 -4.83 16.71 21.80
C VAL A 57 -3.31 16.87 21.89
N ARG A 58 -2.84 17.68 22.84
CA ARG A 58 -1.39 17.85 23.07
C ARG A 58 -0.87 16.67 23.89
N THR A 59 0.00 15.87 23.29
CA THR A 59 0.46 14.60 23.87
C THR A 59 1.99 14.53 23.90
N ARG A 60 2.58 13.89 24.92
CA ARG A 60 4.03 13.67 25.02
C ARG A 60 4.41 12.39 24.29
N ALA A 61 4.94 12.51 23.08
CA ALA A 61 5.35 11.37 22.28
C ALA A 61 6.85 11.08 22.42
N GLU A 62 7.21 9.80 22.40
CA GLU A 62 8.59 9.32 22.29
C GLU A 62 9.10 9.47 20.85
N VAL A 63 10.31 10.00 20.70
CA VAL A 63 10.97 10.12 19.40
C VAL A 63 11.65 8.79 19.07
N VAL A 64 11.23 8.14 17.99
CA VAL A 64 11.73 6.80 17.59
C VAL A 64 12.40 6.84 16.23
N ALA A 65 13.31 5.88 15.99
CA ALA A 65 14.01 5.76 14.71
C ALA A 65 13.12 5.11 13.62
N ALA A 66 12.28 4.17 14.02
CA ALA A 66 11.36 3.44 13.18
C ALA A 66 10.12 3.06 14.00
N ALA A 67 8.96 3.06 13.37
CA ALA A 67 7.72 2.50 13.90
C ALA A 67 6.71 2.29 12.77
N THR A 68 5.90 1.25 12.88
CA THR A 68 4.75 1.02 11.98
C THR A 68 3.42 1.04 12.75
N PRO A 69 2.31 1.34 12.06
CA PRO A 69 0.96 1.14 12.60
C PRO A 69 0.74 -0.25 13.22
N LEU A 70 1.24 -1.32 12.59
CA LEU A 70 1.09 -2.69 13.08
C LEU A 70 1.88 -2.93 14.37
N GLU A 71 3.13 -2.46 14.44
CA GLU A 71 3.94 -2.54 15.66
C GLU A 71 3.28 -1.80 16.82
N MET A 72 2.67 -0.64 16.57
CA MET A 72 1.96 0.11 17.62
C MET A 72 0.70 -0.63 18.08
N TRP A 73 -0.03 -1.27 17.16
CA TRP A 73 -1.16 -2.13 17.49
C TRP A 73 -0.75 -3.27 18.44
N HIS A 74 0.34 -3.99 18.12
CA HIS A 74 0.87 -5.06 18.98
C HIS A 74 1.40 -4.52 20.31
N ARG A 75 2.21 -3.46 20.29
CA ARG A 75 2.77 -2.85 21.51
C ARG A 75 1.67 -2.48 22.50
N ASN A 76 0.61 -1.82 22.02
CA ASN A 76 -0.49 -1.38 22.86
C ASN A 76 -1.29 -2.57 23.42
N LEU A 77 -1.62 -3.57 22.59
CA LEU A 77 -2.37 -4.74 23.04
C LEU A 77 -1.55 -5.56 24.05
N THR A 78 -0.31 -5.90 23.71
CA THR A 78 0.58 -6.70 24.57
C THR A 78 0.82 -6.04 25.92
N ALA A 79 1.00 -4.72 25.97
CA ALA A 79 1.22 -4.02 27.23
C ALA A 79 -0.03 -4.05 28.14
N VAL A 80 -1.22 -3.84 27.55
CA VAL A 80 -2.49 -3.94 28.29
C VAL A 80 -2.72 -5.36 28.79
N THR A 81 -2.59 -6.37 27.95
CA THR A 81 -2.81 -7.77 28.37
C THR A 81 -1.82 -8.18 29.45
N THR A 82 -0.55 -7.76 29.35
CA THR A 82 0.47 -8.01 30.38
C THR A 82 0.11 -7.35 31.71
N ALA A 83 -0.40 -6.11 31.68
CA ALA A 83 -0.83 -5.40 32.90
C ALA A 83 -2.02 -6.09 33.58
N LEU A 84 -3.01 -6.54 32.79
CA LEU A 84 -4.18 -7.26 33.30
C LEU A 84 -3.80 -8.64 33.87
N ASP A 85 -2.92 -9.37 33.19
CA ASP A 85 -2.38 -10.65 33.65
C ASP A 85 -1.66 -10.48 35.00
N ALA A 86 -0.81 -9.46 35.13
CA ALA A 86 -0.08 -9.17 36.38
C ALA A 86 -1.01 -8.77 37.54
N ALA A 87 -2.15 -8.15 37.23
CA ALA A 87 -3.17 -7.78 38.21
C ALA A 87 -4.17 -8.92 38.53
N GLY A 88 -4.06 -10.08 37.89
CA GLY A 88 -5.01 -11.18 38.04
C GLY A 88 -6.42 -10.86 37.50
N VAL A 89 -6.53 -9.87 36.62
CA VAL A 89 -7.80 -9.50 35.98
C VAL A 89 -8.01 -10.40 34.77
N ARG A 90 -9.12 -11.13 34.75
CA ARG A 90 -9.45 -11.99 33.60
C ARG A 90 -9.97 -11.12 32.47
N TYR A 91 -9.52 -11.42 31.26
CA TYR A 91 -9.89 -10.68 30.07
C TYR A 91 -10.01 -11.59 28.85
N HIS A 92 -10.63 -11.04 27.80
CA HIS A 92 -10.68 -11.69 26.49
C HIS A 92 -10.44 -10.66 25.40
N CYS A 93 -9.52 -10.93 24.48
CA CYS A 93 -9.34 -10.10 23.30
C CYS A 93 -10.47 -10.39 22.30
N LEU A 94 -11.04 -9.34 21.71
CA LEU A 94 -12.03 -9.44 20.64
C LEU A 94 -11.67 -8.58 19.44
N ARG A 95 -12.32 -8.87 18.32
CA ARG A 95 -12.16 -8.12 17.08
C ARG A 95 -12.82 -6.74 17.20
N ASN A 96 -12.05 -5.69 16.96
CA ASN A 96 -12.55 -4.31 16.88
C ASN A 96 -13.03 -4.00 15.45
N ASP A 97 -14.11 -3.24 15.33
CA ASP A 97 -14.63 -2.77 14.04
C ASP A 97 -13.66 -1.77 13.36
N ASP A 98 -12.91 -1.00 14.15
CA ASP A 98 -11.74 -0.24 13.68
C ASP A 98 -10.52 -1.16 13.67
N HIS A 99 -10.15 -1.63 12.47
CA HIS A 99 -9.00 -2.50 12.24
C HIS A 99 -7.64 -1.97 12.73
N LEU A 100 -7.53 -0.68 13.06
CA LEU A 100 -6.31 -0.09 13.61
C LEU A 100 -6.29 -0.04 15.13
N ARG A 101 -7.39 -0.40 15.80
CA ARG A 101 -7.46 -0.53 17.26
C ARG A 101 -7.50 -2.00 17.66
N SER A 102 -7.06 -2.27 18.87
CA SER A 102 -7.25 -3.56 19.53
C SER A 102 -8.29 -3.40 20.64
N THR A 103 -8.93 -4.50 21.04
CA THR A 103 -9.92 -4.47 22.13
C THR A 103 -9.77 -5.64 23.06
N VAL A 104 -9.86 -5.33 24.35
CA VAL A 104 -9.90 -6.27 25.45
C VAL A 104 -11.20 -6.07 26.21
N ALA A 105 -11.96 -7.15 26.42
CA ALA A 105 -13.16 -7.16 27.26
C ALA A 105 -12.83 -7.66 28.66
N VAL A 106 -13.36 -6.97 29.66
CA VAL A 106 -13.30 -7.33 31.08
C VAL A 106 -14.70 -7.24 31.68
N VAL A 107 -15.03 -8.06 32.68
CA VAL A 107 -16.32 -7.95 33.38
C VAL A 107 -16.37 -6.64 34.17
N ALA A 108 -17.50 -5.94 34.11
CA ALA A 108 -17.64 -4.58 34.65
C ALA A 108 -17.42 -4.48 36.18
N ASP A 109 -17.56 -5.58 36.92
CA ASP A 109 -17.26 -5.65 38.35
C ASP A 109 -15.76 -5.50 38.66
N GLN A 110 -14.88 -5.78 37.69
CA GLN A 110 -13.43 -5.62 37.83
C GLN A 110 -12.93 -4.23 37.39
N ARG A 111 -13.83 -3.27 37.14
CA ARG A 111 -13.48 -1.94 36.61
C ARG A 111 -12.45 -1.19 37.47
N ASP A 112 -12.60 -1.26 38.78
CA ASP A 112 -11.66 -0.59 39.70
C ASP A 112 -10.30 -1.28 39.70
N ALA A 113 -10.27 -2.62 39.68
CA ALA A 113 -9.02 -3.39 39.56
C ALA A 113 -8.29 -3.10 38.23
N VAL A 114 -9.04 -2.92 37.13
CA VAL A 114 -8.45 -2.48 35.84
C VAL A 114 -7.82 -1.11 36.00
N ARG A 115 -8.52 -0.14 36.62
CA ARG A 115 -7.98 1.21 36.81
C ARG A 115 -6.68 1.19 37.62
N ASP A 116 -6.67 0.43 38.72
CA ASP A 116 -5.46 0.28 39.55
C ASP A 116 -4.31 -0.38 38.77
N ALA A 117 -4.60 -1.36 37.91
CA ALA A 117 -3.62 -1.97 37.03
C ALA A 117 -3.07 -0.98 35.99
N LEU A 118 -3.92 -0.13 35.40
CA LEU A 118 -3.49 0.90 34.45
C LEU A 118 -2.57 1.95 35.08
N ASP A 119 -2.80 2.30 36.34
CA ASP A 119 -2.02 3.31 37.05
C ASP A 119 -0.67 2.79 37.57
N SER A 120 -0.57 1.49 37.89
CA SER A 120 0.57 0.92 38.61
C SER A 120 1.43 -0.06 37.80
N ALA A 121 0.93 -0.61 36.68
CA ALA A 121 1.64 -1.66 35.95
C ALA A 121 2.92 -1.13 35.27
N PRO A 122 4.10 -1.73 35.55
CA PRO A 122 5.35 -1.33 34.90
C PRO A 122 5.31 -1.43 33.37
N ALA A 123 4.55 -2.40 32.83
CA ALA A 123 4.36 -2.59 31.40
C ALA A 123 3.70 -1.38 30.70
N LEU A 124 3.00 -0.53 31.45
CA LEU A 124 2.32 0.68 30.98
C LEU A 124 3.10 1.96 31.26
N SER A 125 4.34 1.85 31.74
CA SER A 125 5.20 3.00 31.96
C SER A 125 5.41 3.78 30.66
N GLY A 126 4.89 5.01 30.62
CA GLY A 126 4.94 5.87 29.44
C GLY A 126 3.78 5.74 28.46
N ALA A 127 2.78 4.91 28.75
CA ALA A 127 1.52 4.92 28.03
C ALA A 127 0.70 6.16 28.41
N GLU A 128 -0.12 6.62 27.48
CA GLU A 128 -1.21 7.53 27.75
C GLU A 128 -2.47 6.70 28.00
N VAL A 129 -3.26 7.11 28.99
CA VAL A 129 -4.54 6.50 29.32
C VAL A 129 -5.61 7.58 29.26
N ARG A 130 -6.70 7.31 28.54
CA ARG A 130 -7.87 8.18 28.55
C ARG A 130 -9.16 7.39 28.66
N THR A 131 -10.14 7.94 29.37
CA THR A 131 -11.51 7.43 29.34
C THR A 131 -12.27 8.15 28.24
N VAL A 132 -12.88 7.40 27.34
CA VAL A 132 -13.76 7.96 26.29
C VAL A 132 -15.14 7.34 26.37
N LYS A 133 -16.15 8.16 26.08
CA LYS A 133 -17.53 7.68 25.97
C LYS A 133 -17.78 7.25 24.53
N VAL A 134 -18.05 5.97 24.34
CA VAL A 134 -18.41 5.38 23.04
C VAL A 134 -19.93 5.39 22.92
N GLN A 135 -20.42 5.96 21.83
CA GLN A 135 -21.84 5.96 21.50
C GLN A 135 -22.19 4.62 20.84
N PRO A 136 -23.35 4.03 21.14
CA PRO A 136 -23.85 2.88 20.40
C PRO A 136 -24.08 3.23 18.93
N GLY A 137 -24.04 2.21 18.07
CA GLY A 137 -24.34 2.39 16.66
C GLY A 137 -25.78 2.88 16.43
N ARG A 138 -26.05 3.50 15.27
CA ARG A 138 -27.41 3.94 14.90
C ARG A 138 -28.47 2.84 14.96
N HIS A 139 -28.05 1.58 14.81
CA HIS A 139 -28.91 0.40 14.86
C HIS A 139 -29.08 -0.18 16.28
N GLN A 140 -28.58 0.51 17.31
CA GLN A 140 -28.64 0.10 18.72
C GLN A 140 -29.23 1.21 19.60
N PRO A 141 -30.47 1.66 19.33
CA PRO A 141 -31.08 2.77 20.07
C PRO A 141 -31.29 2.46 21.56
N ASP A 142 -31.36 1.19 21.93
CA ASP A 142 -31.65 0.73 23.29
C ASP A 142 -30.40 0.63 24.18
N LEU A 143 -29.20 0.74 23.60
CA LEU A 143 -27.95 0.77 24.37
C LEU A 143 -27.66 2.19 24.86
N ALA A 144 -27.16 2.31 26.08
CA ALA A 144 -26.65 3.58 26.59
C ALA A 144 -25.19 3.79 26.17
N PRO A 145 -24.70 5.04 26.06
CA PRO A 145 -23.29 5.29 25.80
C PRO A 145 -22.41 4.73 26.90
N THR A 146 -21.40 3.94 26.52
CA THR A 146 -20.50 3.23 27.43
C THR A 146 -19.17 3.95 27.56
N GLU A 147 -18.48 3.75 28.69
CA GLU A 147 -17.13 4.25 28.89
C GLU A 147 -16.13 3.14 28.60
N VAL A 148 -15.15 3.43 27.75
CA VAL A 148 -14.02 2.55 27.50
C VAL A 148 -12.73 3.25 27.90
N PHE A 149 -11.76 2.47 28.37
CA PHE A 149 -10.41 2.98 28.59
C PHE A 149 -9.60 2.78 27.32
N GLN A 150 -8.89 3.81 26.88
CA GLN A 150 -7.96 3.73 25.76
C GLN A 150 -6.54 3.87 26.28
N VAL A 151 -5.68 2.94 25.89
CA VAL A 151 -4.28 2.86 26.30
C VAL A 151 -3.40 2.80 25.07
N TRP A 152 -2.42 3.70 24.97
CA TRP A 152 -1.49 3.72 23.83
C TRP A 152 -0.13 4.32 24.20
N PHE A 153 0.91 3.94 23.47
CA PHE A 153 2.22 4.59 23.53
C PHE A 153 2.37 5.56 22.35
N PRO A 154 2.30 6.88 22.57
CA PRO A 154 2.47 7.84 21.49
C PRO A 154 3.92 7.88 21.05
N VAL A 155 4.17 7.66 19.75
CA VAL A 155 5.50 7.79 19.14
C VAL A 155 5.49 8.77 17.98
N THR A 156 6.64 9.37 17.71
CA THR A 156 6.82 10.29 16.60
C THR A 156 8.20 10.14 15.95
N ASP A 157 8.30 10.58 14.70
CA ASP A 157 9.57 10.62 13.99
C ASP A 157 10.50 11.73 14.53
N PRO A 158 11.80 11.74 14.18
CA PRO A 158 12.75 12.73 14.67
C PRO A 158 12.40 14.20 14.38
N ARG A 159 11.51 14.50 13.43
CA ARG A 159 11.03 15.87 13.15
C ARG A 159 9.73 16.22 13.87
N ALA A 160 9.20 15.30 14.69
CA ALA A 160 7.92 15.45 15.36
C ALA A 160 6.74 15.74 14.39
N GLY A 161 6.77 15.15 13.19
CA GLY A 161 5.87 15.48 12.08
C GLY A 161 4.81 14.41 11.78
N LEU A 162 5.17 13.13 11.95
CA LEU A 162 4.25 11.98 11.94
C LEU A 162 4.08 11.50 13.38
N VAL A 163 2.82 11.35 13.81
CA VAL A 163 2.47 10.80 15.13
C VAL A 163 1.75 9.48 14.92
N LEU A 164 2.25 8.42 15.54
CA LEU A 164 1.49 7.19 15.75
C LEU A 164 1.01 7.20 17.20
N GLY A 165 -0.26 7.55 17.38
CA GLY A 165 -0.83 7.83 18.69
C GLY A 165 -2.17 7.12 18.91
N SER A 166 -3.13 7.85 19.45
CA SER A 166 -4.40 7.34 19.98
C SER A 166 -5.27 6.61 18.96
N ARG A 167 -5.01 6.79 17.65
CA ARG A 167 -5.64 6.02 16.58
C ARG A 167 -5.37 4.52 16.68
N PHE A 168 -4.24 4.13 17.27
CA PHE A 168 -3.81 2.74 17.41
C PHE A 168 -4.03 2.16 18.81
N ALA A 169 -4.81 2.84 19.66
CA ALA A 169 -4.99 2.47 21.05
C ALA A 169 -5.61 1.08 21.22
N CYS A 170 -5.23 0.43 22.32
CA CYS A 170 -5.98 -0.69 22.87
C CYS A 170 -7.16 -0.16 23.69
N GLU A 171 -8.36 -0.63 23.38
CA GLU A 171 -9.59 -0.26 24.09
C GLU A 171 -9.95 -1.36 25.10
N ILE A 172 -10.21 -0.97 26.34
CA ILE A 172 -10.72 -1.85 27.38
C ILE A 172 -12.22 -1.59 27.54
N GLU A 173 -13.02 -2.60 27.23
CA GLU A 173 -14.46 -2.61 27.37
C GLU A 173 -14.90 -3.30 28.66
N PHE A 174 -15.95 -2.76 29.28
CA PHE A 174 -16.55 -3.32 30.49
C PHE A 174 -17.88 -4.00 30.15
N TRP A 175 -17.89 -5.33 30.19
CA TRP A 175 -19.05 -6.16 29.87
C TRP A 175 -19.91 -6.36 31.11
N THR A 176 -21.23 -6.15 31.00
CA THR A 176 -22.13 -6.18 32.15
C THR A 176 -22.58 -7.61 32.43
N ARG A 177 -22.47 -8.05 33.69
CA ARG A 177 -22.99 -9.36 34.12
C ARG A 177 -24.49 -9.27 34.36
N ASP A 178 -25.21 -10.24 33.83
CA ASP A 178 -26.65 -10.44 34.01
C ASP A 178 -26.90 -11.95 34.25
N GLY A 179 -26.98 -12.34 35.53
CA GLY A 179 -26.98 -13.74 35.94
C GLY A 179 -25.70 -14.47 35.48
N ASP A 180 -25.88 -15.54 34.72
CA ASP A 180 -24.80 -16.39 34.18
C ASP A 180 -24.28 -15.93 32.81
N VAL A 181 -24.74 -14.77 32.32
CA VAL A 181 -24.37 -14.19 31.02
C VAL A 181 -23.63 -12.86 31.21
N VAL A 182 -22.67 -12.58 30.34
CA VAL A 182 -22.07 -11.25 30.16
C VAL A 182 -22.52 -10.65 28.83
N ARG A 183 -22.88 -9.37 28.87
CA ARG A 183 -23.38 -8.59 27.75
C ARG A 183 -22.35 -7.55 27.32
N ALA A 184 -22.03 -7.51 26.04
CA ALA A 184 -21.13 -6.53 25.45
C ALA A 184 -21.74 -5.11 25.55
N PRO A 185 -20.93 -4.09 25.83
CA PRO A 185 -21.44 -2.72 26.00
C PRO A 185 -21.73 -2.00 24.68
N ARG A 186 -21.37 -2.60 23.53
CA ARG A 186 -21.63 -2.13 22.17
C ARG A 186 -21.59 -3.32 21.20
N HIS A 187 -22.10 -3.13 19.98
CA HIS A 187 -21.95 -4.13 18.92
C HIS A 187 -20.49 -4.53 18.72
N ASN A 188 -20.28 -5.80 18.43
CA ASN A 188 -19.08 -6.29 17.76
C ASN A 188 -19.49 -7.35 16.74
N ALA A 189 -18.62 -7.60 15.77
CA ALA A 189 -18.91 -8.50 14.66
C ALA A 189 -18.91 -10.00 15.01
N VAL A 190 -18.94 -10.39 16.30
CA VAL A 190 -18.88 -11.80 16.73
C VAL A 190 -20.01 -12.18 17.67
N ILE A 191 -20.12 -11.53 18.85
CA ILE A 191 -21.08 -11.94 19.89
C ILE A 191 -21.48 -10.77 20.80
N ASP A 192 -22.78 -10.57 21.00
CA ASP A 192 -23.29 -9.53 21.91
C ASP A 192 -23.51 -10.05 23.35
N GLU A 193 -23.78 -11.35 23.51
CA GLU A 193 -24.08 -11.99 24.80
C GLU A 193 -23.50 -13.39 24.87
N THR A 194 -22.95 -13.76 26.03
CA THR A 194 -22.27 -15.05 26.15
C THR A 194 -22.09 -15.47 27.62
N PRO A 195 -21.87 -16.76 27.95
CA PRO A 195 -21.68 -17.17 29.34
C PRO A 195 -20.53 -16.43 30.04
N VAL A 196 -20.69 -16.18 31.34
CA VAL A 196 -19.68 -15.52 32.21
C VAL A 196 -18.36 -16.30 32.23
N GLU A 197 -18.42 -17.63 32.18
CA GLU A 197 -17.28 -18.54 32.30
C GLU A 197 -17.04 -19.32 30.99
N PRO A 198 -16.52 -18.69 29.92
CA PRO A 198 -16.12 -19.41 28.71
C PRO A 198 -14.91 -20.31 28.91
N GLU A 199 -14.73 -21.26 28.00
CA GLU A 199 -13.44 -21.91 27.77
C GLU A 199 -12.41 -20.85 27.28
N PRO A 200 -11.34 -20.58 28.05
CA PRO A 200 -10.28 -19.67 27.63
C PRO A 200 -9.40 -20.32 26.55
N VAL A 201 -9.01 -19.54 25.55
CA VAL A 201 -8.15 -19.99 24.44
C VAL A 201 -7.14 -18.91 24.09
N ARG A 202 -6.06 -19.27 23.41
CA ARG A 202 -5.21 -18.30 22.71
C ARG A 202 -5.58 -18.29 21.23
N VAL A 203 -5.73 -17.10 20.67
CA VAL A 203 -6.03 -16.89 19.25
C VAL A 203 -4.88 -16.15 18.58
N ALA A 204 -4.64 -16.45 17.30
CA ALA A 204 -3.71 -15.67 16.49
C ALA A 204 -4.17 -14.21 16.40
N ALA A 205 -3.24 -13.26 16.45
CA ALA A 205 -3.52 -11.83 16.32
C ALA A 205 -4.28 -11.49 15.03
N ALA A 206 -3.98 -12.24 13.97
CA ALA A 206 -4.75 -12.31 12.74
C ALA A 206 -6.27 -12.37 13.00
N LEU A 207 -6.78 -13.21 13.90
CA LEU A 207 -8.23 -13.30 14.15
C LEU A 207 -8.84 -12.04 14.79
N LEU A 208 -8.01 -11.19 15.41
CA LEU A 208 -8.44 -9.98 16.12
C LEU A 208 -8.45 -8.73 15.24
N SER A 209 -7.73 -8.72 14.11
CA SER A 209 -7.77 -7.62 13.15
C SER A 209 -7.47 -8.07 11.72
N HIS A 210 -8.20 -7.50 10.76
CA HIS A 210 -7.95 -7.69 9.33
C HIS A 210 -6.67 -6.99 8.84
N PHE A 211 -6.09 -6.11 9.66
CA PHE A 211 -4.84 -5.43 9.35
C PHE A 211 -3.62 -6.31 9.65
N VAL A 212 -3.75 -7.29 10.55
CA VAL A 212 -2.67 -8.19 10.97
C VAL A 212 -2.52 -9.33 9.94
N PRO A 213 -1.31 -9.57 9.40
CA PRO A 213 -1.04 -10.65 8.44
C PRO A 213 -1.34 -12.03 9.02
N GLU A 214 -1.69 -12.99 8.16
CA GLU A 214 -1.83 -14.41 8.55
C GLU A 214 -0.51 -15.04 9.02
N ALA A 215 0.63 -14.50 8.56
CA ALA A 215 1.96 -14.97 8.94
C ALA A 215 2.45 -14.39 10.27
N ASP A 216 1.66 -13.52 10.92
CA ASP A 216 1.98 -12.98 12.24
C ASP A 216 1.97 -14.09 13.31
N ASP A 217 2.98 -14.11 14.17
CA ASP A 217 3.19 -15.14 15.18
C ASP A 217 2.63 -14.76 16.57
N HIS A 218 2.10 -13.54 16.74
CA HIS A 218 1.52 -13.13 18.00
C HIS A 218 0.22 -13.89 18.28
N THR A 219 0.06 -14.29 19.53
CA THR A 219 -1.19 -14.86 20.04
C THR A 219 -1.62 -14.13 21.29
N TYR A 220 -2.93 -14.01 21.50
CA TYR A 220 -3.51 -13.31 22.64
C TYR A 220 -4.59 -14.15 23.31
N GLY A 221 -4.77 -13.94 24.62
CA GLY A 221 -5.82 -14.58 25.40
C GLY A 221 -7.20 -14.11 24.96
N SER A 222 -8.10 -15.05 24.68
CA SER A 222 -9.49 -14.83 24.30
C SER A 222 -10.34 -16.01 24.79
N ARG A 223 -11.52 -16.19 24.21
CA ARG A 223 -12.50 -17.24 24.54
C ARG A 223 -12.93 -17.99 23.28
N ARG A 224 -13.30 -19.28 23.43
CA ARG A 224 -13.55 -20.22 22.31
C ARG A 224 -14.58 -19.71 21.30
N ASP A 225 -15.65 -19.12 21.78
CA ASP A 225 -16.74 -18.51 21.00
C ASP A 225 -16.31 -17.26 20.23
N LEU A 226 -15.27 -16.55 20.67
CA LEU A 226 -14.65 -15.44 19.93
C LEU A 226 -13.63 -15.90 18.88
N ALA A 227 -13.20 -17.16 18.91
CA ALA A 227 -12.19 -17.70 18.00
C ALA A 227 -12.77 -18.06 16.61
N VAL A 228 -13.57 -17.16 16.03
CA VAL A 228 -14.23 -17.35 14.74
C VAL A 228 -13.49 -16.61 13.61
N ARG A 229 -13.39 -17.27 12.45
CA ARG A 229 -12.87 -16.63 11.23
C ARG A 229 -14.01 -15.93 10.51
N ALA A 230 -13.85 -14.64 10.29
CA ALA A 230 -14.85 -13.85 9.57
C ALA A 230 -14.91 -14.21 8.08
N PHE A 231 -16.11 -14.19 7.51
CA PHE A 231 -16.35 -14.54 6.10
C PHE A 231 -15.67 -13.58 5.12
N ASP A 232 -15.44 -12.33 5.53
CA ASP A 232 -14.83 -11.25 4.76
C ASP A 232 -13.32 -11.12 4.99
N ARG A 233 -12.73 -12.06 5.74
CA ARG A 233 -11.28 -12.14 5.93
C ARG A 233 -10.59 -12.68 4.68
N VAL A 234 -9.71 -11.87 4.08
CA VAL A 234 -8.81 -12.32 3.03
C VAL A 234 -7.73 -13.22 3.64
N GLY A 235 -7.78 -14.52 3.33
CA GLY A 235 -6.85 -15.54 3.85
C GLY A 235 -5.82 -16.06 2.86
N PHE A 236 -5.83 -15.59 1.61
CA PHE A 236 -4.86 -15.97 0.57
C PHE A 236 -3.68 -14.98 0.54
N PRO A 237 -2.48 -15.42 0.08
CA PRO A 237 -1.31 -14.54 -0.01
C PRO A 237 -1.50 -13.47 -1.09
N ILE A 238 -1.02 -12.25 -0.79
CA ILE A 238 -0.96 -11.16 -1.76
C ILE A 238 0.47 -10.65 -1.85
N ASP A 239 1.01 -10.59 -3.06
CA ASP A 239 2.33 -10.00 -3.33
C ASP A 239 2.21 -8.59 -3.93
N ALA A 240 3.30 -7.84 -3.96
CA ALA A 240 3.43 -6.60 -4.72
C ALA A 240 4.48 -6.76 -5.83
N VAL A 241 4.24 -6.16 -6.99
CA VAL A 241 5.16 -6.11 -8.12
C VAL A 241 5.40 -4.66 -8.50
N TYR A 242 6.67 -4.27 -8.59
CA TYR A 242 7.12 -2.98 -9.10
C TYR A 242 7.91 -3.16 -10.38
N THR A 243 7.81 -2.16 -11.26
CA THR A 243 8.74 -1.98 -12.37
C THR A 243 9.56 -0.73 -12.14
N TRP A 244 10.88 -0.83 -12.24
CA TRP A 244 11.76 0.31 -12.01
C TRP A 244 13.04 0.22 -12.84
N VAL A 245 13.52 1.38 -13.27
CA VAL A 245 14.85 1.56 -13.87
C VAL A 245 15.48 2.86 -13.38
N ASP A 246 16.80 2.90 -13.30
CA ASP A 246 17.57 4.12 -13.12
C ASP A 246 18.08 4.59 -14.50
N GLY A 247 17.53 5.67 -15.04
CA GLY A 247 18.00 6.22 -16.31
C GLY A 247 19.21 7.14 -16.20
N SER A 248 19.67 7.46 -15.00
CA SER A 248 20.95 8.11 -14.81
C SER A 248 22.12 7.12 -14.95
N ASP A 249 21.85 5.81 -14.83
CA ASP A 249 22.84 4.74 -14.97
C ASP A 249 23.50 4.72 -16.36
N PRO A 250 24.82 4.95 -16.47
CA PRO A 250 25.52 4.99 -17.74
C PRO A 250 25.40 3.69 -18.54
N GLU A 251 25.49 2.52 -17.89
CA GLU A 251 25.44 1.23 -18.59
C GLU A 251 24.05 0.98 -19.20
N TRP A 252 22.99 1.38 -18.50
CA TRP A 252 21.63 1.30 -19.02
C TRP A 252 21.41 2.26 -20.20
N ARG A 253 21.93 3.50 -20.09
CA ARG A 253 21.86 4.47 -21.19
C ARG A 253 22.58 3.96 -22.44
N ASP A 254 23.69 3.25 -22.28
CA ASP A 254 24.45 2.67 -23.39
C ASP A 254 23.66 1.54 -24.06
N ARG A 255 23.07 0.62 -23.28
CA ARG A 255 22.16 -0.41 -23.79
C ARG A 255 20.96 0.19 -24.53
N LYS A 256 20.37 1.25 -23.98
CA LYS A 256 19.25 1.96 -24.61
C LYS A 256 19.66 2.60 -25.93
N ARG A 257 20.82 3.28 -25.99
CA ARG A 257 21.32 3.90 -27.24
C ARG A 257 21.64 2.86 -28.31
N ALA A 258 22.27 1.74 -27.94
CA ALA A 258 22.53 0.64 -28.87
C ALA A 258 21.22 0.09 -29.46
N ALA A 259 20.22 -0.16 -28.60
CA ALA A 259 18.90 -0.63 -29.01
C ALA A 259 18.16 0.37 -29.92
N LEU A 260 18.30 1.68 -29.67
CA LEU A 260 17.73 2.73 -30.53
C LEU A 260 18.40 2.75 -31.91
N GLY A 261 19.72 2.55 -31.97
CA GLY A 261 20.46 2.46 -33.23
C GLY A 261 20.06 1.27 -34.10
N GLU A 262 19.68 0.15 -33.47
CA GLU A 262 19.18 -1.05 -34.14
C GLU A 262 17.71 -0.93 -34.61
N ALA A 263 16.89 -0.10 -33.94
CA ALA A 263 15.44 -0.09 -34.13
C ALA A 263 14.95 0.52 -35.46
N GLY A 264 15.78 1.27 -36.20
CA GLY A 264 15.58 1.62 -37.62
C GLY A 264 14.27 2.30 -38.06
N GLY A 265 13.36 2.70 -37.15
CA GLY A 265 12.00 3.17 -37.47
C GLY A 265 11.57 4.45 -36.73
N PRO A 266 10.40 5.04 -37.08
CA PRO A 266 9.91 6.26 -36.45
C PRO A 266 9.58 6.01 -34.96
N LEU A 267 10.36 6.64 -34.08
CA LEU A 267 10.19 6.58 -32.63
C LEU A 267 9.12 7.60 -32.19
N HIS A 268 8.25 7.21 -31.26
CA HIS A 268 7.43 8.19 -30.55
C HIS A 268 8.32 9.17 -29.78
N ALA A 269 8.02 10.47 -29.85
CA ALA A 269 8.77 11.53 -29.15
C ALA A 269 8.96 11.27 -27.65
N VAL A 270 8.07 10.49 -27.03
CA VAL A 270 8.13 10.07 -25.62
C VAL A 270 9.30 9.11 -25.32
N ALA A 271 9.79 8.32 -26.29
CA ALA A 271 10.90 7.39 -26.11
C ALA A 271 12.26 8.09 -25.93
N ALA A 272 12.40 9.30 -26.47
CA ALA A 272 13.59 10.14 -26.39
C ALA A 272 13.71 10.93 -25.07
N ASN A 273 12.72 10.82 -24.19
CA ASN A 273 12.61 11.66 -23.00
C ASN A 273 13.48 11.17 -21.84
N SER A 274 14.38 12.02 -21.34
CA SER A 274 15.27 11.76 -20.21
C SER A 274 14.61 12.00 -18.85
N SER A 275 13.57 12.85 -18.75
CA SER A 275 12.92 13.19 -17.46
C SER A 275 12.26 11.97 -16.79
N ARG A 276 11.72 11.07 -17.61
CA ARG A 276 11.01 9.84 -17.19
C ARG A 276 11.87 8.80 -16.47
N TYR A 277 13.19 9.00 -16.38
CA TYR A 277 14.09 8.02 -15.81
C TYR A 277 15.03 8.60 -14.73
N HIS A 278 14.75 9.79 -14.21
CA HIS A 278 15.49 10.35 -13.08
C HIS A 278 14.99 9.75 -11.77
N ASN A 279 15.89 9.07 -11.04
CA ASN A 279 15.60 8.51 -9.72
C ASN A 279 15.70 9.60 -8.64
N ARG A 280 14.59 9.91 -7.95
CA ARG A 280 14.53 10.86 -6.83
C ARG A 280 14.13 10.15 -5.52
N ASP A 281 14.51 8.89 -5.39
CA ASP A 281 14.13 7.97 -4.31
C ASP A 281 12.61 7.70 -4.23
N GLU A 282 11.79 8.00 -5.25
CA GLU A 282 10.34 7.73 -5.22
C GLU A 282 10.04 6.26 -4.90
N LEU A 283 10.74 5.33 -5.56
CA LEU A 283 10.63 3.89 -5.29
C LEU A 283 10.91 3.57 -3.81
N ARG A 284 11.93 4.19 -3.20
CA ARG A 284 12.31 3.97 -1.79
C ARG A 284 11.13 4.27 -0.88
N TYR A 285 10.52 5.44 -1.07
CA TYR A 285 9.40 5.87 -0.26
C TYR A 285 8.11 5.12 -0.62
N SER A 286 7.89 4.77 -1.89
CA SER A 286 6.74 3.94 -2.28
C SER A 286 6.79 2.59 -1.55
N LEU A 287 7.95 1.95 -1.47
CA LEU A 287 8.13 0.71 -0.70
C LEU A 287 7.99 0.92 0.82
N ARG A 288 8.46 2.04 1.39
CA ARG A 288 8.15 2.40 2.79
C ARG A 288 6.65 2.48 3.04
N SER A 289 5.88 3.00 2.08
CA SER A 289 4.43 3.11 2.19
C SER A 289 3.77 1.73 2.25
N LEU A 290 4.26 0.74 1.48
CA LEU A 290 3.79 -0.64 1.57
C LEU A 290 4.10 -1.26 2.92
N HIS A 291 5.34 -1.14 3.40
CA HIS A 291 5.72 -1.68 4.70
C HIS A 291 4.88 -1.09 5.85
N SER A 292 4.61 0.23 5.78
CA SER A 292 3.84 0.92 6.82
C SER A 292 2.33 0.67 6.75
N PHE A 293 1.77 0.56 5.54
CA PHE A 293 0.33 0.67 5.32
C PHE A 293 -0.34 -0.59 4.74
N ALA A 294 0.45 -1.58 4.32
CA ALA A 294 -0.03 -2.86 3.84
C ALA A 294 0.84 -4.03 4.40
N PRO A 295 0.92 -4.20 5.73
CA PRO A 295 1.77 -5.21 6.36
C PRO A 295 1.32 -6.65 6.05
N TRP A 296 0.15 -6.82 5.46
CA TRP A 296 -0.40 -8.09 4.98
C TRP A 296 0.20 -8.57 3.65
N LEU A 297 1.05 -7.77 2.99
CA LEU A 297 1.79 -8.20 1.81
C LEU A 297 2.83 -9.26 2.15
N ARG A 298 2.86 -10.35 1.38
CA ARG A 298 3.77 -11.48 1.58
C ARG A 298 5.16 -11.19 1.03
N ARG A 299 5.28 -10.83 -0.26
CA ARG A 299 6.56 -10.50 -0.93
C ARG A 299 6.42 -9.31 -1.87
N ILE A 300 7.54 -8.66 -2.13
CA ILE A 300 7.70 -7.56 -3.09
C ILE A 300 8.66 -8.03 -4.18
N PHE A 301 8.19 -8.07 -5.43
CA PHE A 301 9.01 -8.34 -6.60
C PHE A 301 9.36 -7.02 -7.29
N LEU A 302 10.66 -6.72 -7.37
CA LEU A 302 11.16 -5.52 -8.03
C LEU A 302 11.74 -5.91 -9.39
N VAL A 303 10.98 -5.65 -10.47
CA VAL A 303 11.40 -5.93 -11.84
C VAL A 303 12.29 -4.79 -12.35
N THR A 304 13.52 -5.12 -12.75
CA THR A 304 14.52 -4.14 -13.20
C THR A 304 15.30 -4.60 -14.44
N ASP A 305 15.98 -3.66 -15.11
CA ASP A 305 16.91 -3.98 -16.20
C ASP A 305 18.30 -4.41 -15.68
N SER A 306 18.34 -5.41 -14.79
CA SER A 306 19.57 -5.82 -14.10
C SER A 306 20.21 -4.66 -13.31
N GLN A 307 19.36 -3.93 -12.60
CA GLN A 307 19.73 -2.78 -11.77
C GLN A 307 19.34 -3.04 -10.31
N LEU A 308 20.16 -2.52 -9.39
CA LEU A 308 19.90 -2.58 -7.95
C LEU A 308 19.88 -1.15 -7.36
N PRO A 309 18.77 -0.71 -6.72
CA PRO A 309 18.75 0.56 -6.01
C PRO A 309 19.83 0.62 -4.92
N SER A 310 20.53 1.75 -4.81
CA SER A 310 21.65 1.92 -3.87
C SER A 310 21.28 1.73 -2.40
N TRP A 311 20.03 2.00 -2.04
CA TRP A 311 19.49 1.88 -0.69
C TRP A 311 18.95 0.49 -0.34
N LEU A 312 18.74 -0.40 -1.31
CA LEU A 312 18.07 -1.68 -1.09
C LEU A 312 19.06 -2.76 -0.65
N ASP A 313 18.69 -3.53 0.39
CA ASP A 313 19.30 -4.82 0.67
C ASP A 313 18.71 -5.91 -0.24
N PRO A 314 19.47 -6.44 -1.23
CA PRO A 314 18.95 -7.45 -2.14
C PRO A 314 18.74 -8.83 -1.49
N HIS A 315 19.19 -9.04 -0.24
CA HIS A 315 19.06 -10.33 0.45
C HIS A 315 17.90 -10.36 1.45
N HIS A 316 17.18 -9.25 1.63
CA HIS A 316 16.07 -9.20 2.56
C HIS A 316 14.92 -10.11 2.07
N PRO A 317 14.37 -11.03 2.89
CA PRO A 317 13.45 -12.09 2.44
C PRO A 317 12.13 -11.58 1.85
N MET A 318 11.71 -10.38 2.25
CA MET A 318 10.50 -9.73 1.71
C MET A 318 10.67 -9.24 0.27
N VAL A 319 11.88 -8.96 -0.20
CA VAL A 319 12.12 -8.33 -1.51
C VAL A 319 12.85 -9.30 -2.43
N THR A 320 12.45 -9.35 -3.70
CA THR A 320 13.12 -10.15 -4.73
C THR A 320 13.26 -9.34 -5.98
N VAL A 321 14.51 -9.10 -6.38
CA VAL A 321 14.80 -8.36 -7.60
C VAL A 321 14.81 -9.33 -8.77
N VAL A 322 13.99 -9.05 -9.77
CA VAL A 322 13.80 -9.87 -10.97
C VAL A 322 14.34 -9.10 -12.17
N SER A 323 15.28 -9.67 -12.91
CA SER A 323 15.80 -8.99 -14.09
C SER A 323 14.85 -9.11 -15.30
N HIS A 324 14.93 -8.16 -16.23
CA HIS A 324 14.30 -8.29 -17.55
C HIS A 324 14.74 -9.57 -18.27
N ALA A 325 16.00 -9.98 -18.12
CA ALA A 325 16.51 -11.20 -18.75
C ALA A 325 15.76 -12.45 -18.25
N GLU A 326 15.47 -12.53 -16.95
CA GLU A 326 14.63 -13.59 -16.38
C GLU A 326 13.18 -13.51 -16.90
N LEU A 327 12.60 -12.30 -16.93
CA LEU A 327 11.22 -12.08 -17.34
C LEU A 327 10.96 -12.40 -18.84
N PHE A 328 11.96 -12.18 -19.67
CA PHE A 328 11.93 -12.39 -21.13
C PHE A 328 12.74 -13.62 -21.56
N ALA A 329 13.04 -14.56 -20.65
CA ALA A 329 13.92 -15.70 -20.94
C ALA A 329 13.48 -16.51 -22.18
N ASP A 330 12.18 -16.70 -22.38
CA ASP A 330 11.61 -17.39 -23.55
C ASP A 330 11.59 -16.55 -24.84
N LEU A 331 11.88 -15.26 -24.74
CA LEU A 331 12.01 -14.32 -25.85
C LEU A 331 13.47 -13.86 -26.05
N GLY A 332 14.43 -14.65 -25.57
CA GLY A 332 15.87 -14.40 -25.74
C GLY A 332 16.52 -13.59 -24.62
N GLY A 333 15.79 -13.24 -23.56
CA GLY A 333 16.35 -12.66 -22.34
C GLY A 333 16.88 -11.23 -22.49
N THR A 334 16.26 -10.41 -23.34
CA THR A 334 16.75 -9.06 -23.65
C THR A 334 16.18 -7.96 -22.75
N SER A 335 16.95 -6.89 -22.56
CA SER A 335 16.47 -5.64 -21.99
C SER A 335 15.30 -5.05 -22.80
N SER A 336 14.24 -4.67 -22.10
CA SER A 336 13.13 -3.88 -22.64
C SER A 336 13.11 -2.47 -22.06
N PHE A 337 12.82 -1.48 -22.90
CA PHE A 337 12.62 -0.07 -22.54
C PHE A 337 11.14 0.33 -22.73
N ASN A 338 10.26 -0.66 -22.80
CA ASN A 338 8.83 -0.51 -22.99
C ASN A 338 8.10 -1.08 -21.78
N SER A 339 7.42 -0.23 -21.00
CA SER A 339 6.66 -0.74 -19.85
C SER A 339 5.52 -1.66 -20.27
N HIS A 340 4.86 -1.45 -21.42
CA HIS A 340 3.81 -2.37 -21.87
C HIS A 340 4.36 -3.78 -22.14
N ALA A 341 5.56 -3.86 -22.72
CA ALA A 341 6.23 -5.13 -22.92
C ALA A 341 6.55 -5.81 -21.59
N ILE A 342 7.12 -5.09 -20.62
CA ILE A 342 7.45 -5.62 -19.28
C ILE A 342 6.18 -6.06 -18.54
N GLU A 343 5.17 -5.18 -18.53
CA GLU A 343 3.86 -5.38 -17.92
C GLU A 343 3.11 -6.59 -18.50
N SER A 344 3.33 -6.90 -19.78
CA SER A 344 2.70 -8.06 -20.44
C SER A 344 3.19 -9.41 -19.94
N ARG A 345 4.24 -9.43 -19.11
CA ARG A 345 4.94 -10.63 -18.67
C ARG A 345 4.96 -10.86 -17.17
N LEU A 346 4.40 -9.94 -16.37
CA LEU A 346 4.53 -9.99 -14.89
C LEU A 346 4.02 -11.31 -14.29
N HIS A 347 3.00 -11.94 -14.88
CA HIS A 347 2.47 -13.22 -14.44
C HIS A 347 3.43 -14.41 -14.60
N ARG A 348 4.57 -14.22 -15.27
CA ARG A 348 5.62 -15.23 -15.42
C ARG A 348 6.69 -15.18 -14.34
N ILE A 349 6.64 -14.21 -13.42
CA ILE A 349 7.56 -14.14 -12.29
C ILE A 349 7.42 -15.43 -11.45
N GLU A 350 8.55 -16.11 -11.24
CA GLU A 350 8.60 -17.33 -10.45
C GLU A 350 8.26 -17.03 -8.97
N GLY A 351 7.41 -17.86 -8.37
CA GLY A 351 6.99 -17.70 -6.97
C GLY A 351 5.97 -16.58 -6.71
N LEU A 352 5.50 -15.86 -7.73
CA LEU A 352 4.43 -14.86 -7.62
C LEU A 352 3.09 -15.53 -7.27
N ALA A 353 2.40 -14.99 -6.27
CA ALA A 353 1.09 -15.43 -5.81
C ALA A 353 0.01 -15.26 -6.89
N GLU A 354 -1.11 -15.99 -6.74
CA GLU A 354 -2.27 -15.83 -7.61
C GLU A 354 -2.85 -14.41 -7.53
N HIS A 355 -2.83 -13.79 -6.35
CA HIS A 355 -3.28 -12.42 -6.13
C HIS A 355 -2.08 -11.52 -5.88
N PHE A 356 -1.98 -10.40 -6.62
CA PHE A 356 -0.89 -9.45 -6.41
C PHE A 356 -1.30 -8.04 -6.80
N LEU A 357 -0.63 -7.05 -6.21
CA LEU A 357 -0.74 -5.66 -6.60
C LEU A 357 0.39 -5.31 -7.57
N TYR A 358 0.06 -4.70 -8.70
CA TYR A 358 1.06 -4.04 -9.55
C TYR A 358 1.06 -2.53 -9.30
N LEU A 359 2.26 -1.97 -9.07
CA LEU A 359 2.48 -0.55 -8.84
C LEU A 359 3.65 -0.05 -9.68
N ASN A 360 3.55 1.21 -10.11
CA ASN A 360 4.73 1.97 -10.53
C ASN A 360 5.39 2.61 -9.31
N ASP A 361 6.64 3.03 -9.47
CA ASP A 361 7.45 3.69 -8.44
C ASP A 361 6.89 5.07 -8.01
N ASP A 362 6.03 5.68 -8.83
CA ASP A 362 5.36 6.95 -8.57
C ASP A 362 4.01 6.84 -7.82
N VAL A 363 3.59 5.62 -7.45
CA VAL A 363 2.34 5.34 -6.72
C VAL A 363 2.64 5.01 -5.26
N PHE A 364 1.91 5.63 -4.33
CA PHE A 364 2.14 5.49 -2.88
C PHE A 364 0.84 5.18 -2.16
N LEU A 365 0.90 4.33 -1.13
CA LEU A 365 -0.17 4.25 -0.15
C LEU A 365 -0.11 5.47 0.76
N GLY A 366 -1.24 6.14 0.96
CA GLY A 366 -1.36 7.37 1.73
C GLY A 366 -1.70 7.16 3.20
N ARG A 367 -2.29 6.02 3.56
CA ARG A 367 -2.69 5.63 4.92
C ARG A 367 -2.80 4.11 5.01
N PRO A 368 -2.90 3.52 6.22
CA PRO A 368 -3.16 2.08 6.39
C PRO A 368 -4.39 1.61 5.60
N LEU A 369 -4.24 0.54 4.82
CA LEU A 369 -5.30 -0.09 4.04
C LEU A 369 -5.41 -1.58 4.38
N LEU A 370 -6.62 -2.11 4.28
CA LEU A 370 -6.91 -3.55 4.37
C LEU A 370 -6.79 -4.25 3.01
N PRO A 371 -6.53 -5.57 2.96
CA PRO A 371 -6.62 -6.36 1.73
C PRO A 371 -7.94 -6.17 1.00
N THR A 372 -9.03 -5.96 1.75
CA THR A 372 -10.38 -5.75 1.25
C THR A 372 -10.57 -4.49 0.43
N HIS A 373 -9.61 -3.56 0.41
CA HIS A 373 -9.59 -2.45 -0.56
C HIS A 373 -9.33 -2.95 -1.98
N PHE A 374 -8.62 -4.08 -2.14
CA PHE A 374 -8.15 -4.59 -3.42
C PHE A 374 -8.79 -5.93 -3.81
N PHE A 375 -9.11 -6.79 -2.84
CA PHE A 375 -9.71 -8.10 -3.09
C PHE A 375 -10.79 -8.42 -2.07
N HIS A 376 -11.90 -8.98 -2.52
CA HIS A 376 -12.83 -9.66 -1.62
C HIS A 376 -12.22 -10.97 -1.11
N ALA A 377 -12.67 -11.45 0.05
CA ALA A 377 -12.20 -12.70 0.66
C ALA A 377 -12.42 -13.95 -0.21
N ASN A 378 -13.39 -13.90 -1.13
CA ASN A 378 -13.63 -14.94 -2.12
C ASN A 378 -12.72 -14.85 -3.37
N GLY A 379 -11.75 -13.93 -3.39
CA GLY A 379 -10.76 -13.78 -4.45
C GLY A 379 -11.15 -12.84 -5.59
N ILE A 380 -12.34 -12.22 -5.57
CA ILE A 380 -12.76 -11.22 -6.57
C ILE A 380 -11.92 -9.96 -6.42
N ALA A 381 -11.25 -9.52 -7.50
CA ALA A 381 -10.44 -8.31 -7.51
C ALA A 381 -11.30 -7.03 -7.61
N LYS A 382 -10.77 -5.91 -7.14
CA LYS A 382 -11.38 -4.58 -7.27
C LYS A 382 -10.55 -3.71 -8.21
N PHE A 383 -11.24 -3.01 -9.11
CA PHE A 383 -10.61 -2.04 -10.03
C PHE A 383 -11.25 -0.67 -9.90
N PHE A 384 -10.52 0.36 -10.29
CA PHE A 384 -10.90 1.75 -10.03
C PHE A 384 -11.00 2.54 -11.34
N PRO A 385 -12.18 2.63 -11.98
CA PRO A 385 -12.38 3.43 -13.18
C PRO A 385 -12.04 4.91 -12.97
N SER A 386 -11.55 5.53 -14.04
CA SER A 386 -11.32 6.97 -14.14
C SER A 386 -12.23 7.56 -15.22
N PRO A 387 -12.76 8.79 -15.04
CA PRO A 387 -13.51 9.47 -16.09
C PRO A 387 -12.64 9.84 -17.31
N ALA A 388 -11.30 9.78 -17.19
CA ALA A 388 -10.41 9.96 -18.32
C ALA A 388 -10.66 8.89 -19.40
N GLN A 389 -10.51 9.25 -20.68
CA GLN A 389 -10.81 8.35 -21.81
C GLN A 389 -9.60 8.13 -22.72
N PHE A 390 -9.57 7.00 -23.43
CA PHE A 390 -8.54 6.68 -24.43
C PHE A 390 -8.86 7.22 -25.85
N GLY A 391 -10.02 7.84 -26.05
CA GLY A 391 -10.51 8.29 -27.36
C GLY A 391 -11.25 7.21 -28.17
N LEU A 392 -11.89 7.63 -29.26
CA LEU A 392 -12.63 6.75 -30.19
C LEU A 392 -11.78 6.38 -31.43
N GLY A 393 -12.22 5.36 -32.17
CA GLY A 393 -11.55 4.87 -33.38
C GLY A 393 -10.35 3.94 -33.14
N ASP A 394 -9.67 3.56 -34.21
CA ASP A 394 -8.50 2.69 -34.14
C ASP A 394 -7.27 3.43 -33.60
N ALA A 395 -6.33 2.66 -33.05
CA ALA A 395 -5.04 3.17 -32.58
C ALA A 395 -4.23 3.72 -33.76
N ARG A 396 -3.59 4.87 -33.55
CA ARG A 396 -2.76 5.53 -34.56
C ARG A 396 -1.34 5.78 -34.04
N PRO A 397 -0.32 5.86 -34.92
CA PRO A 397 1.05 6.16 -34.52
C PRO A 397 1.28 7.55 -33.90
N ASP A 398 0.31 8.46 -33.94
CA ASP A 398 0.36 9.78 -33.31
C ASP A 398 -0.37 9.82 -31.95
N ASP A 399 -1.10 8.76 -31.59
CA ASP A 399 -1.75 8.66 -30.29
C ASP A 399 -0.71 8.63 -29.16
N LEU A 400 -1.07 9.19 -27.99
CA LEU A 400 -0.31 8.91 -26.77
C LEU A 400 -0.24 7.39 -26.53
N PRO A 401 0.90 6.80 -26.14
CA PRO A 401 1.03 5.34 -26.02
C PRO A 401 -0.05 4.68 -25.17
N VAL A 402 -0.46 5.31 -24.06
CA VAL A 402 -1.55 4.82 -23.20
C VAL A 402 -2.92 4.85 -23.91
N ASN A 403 -3.16 5.82 -24.80
CA ASN A 403 -4.39 5.91 -25.58
C ASN A 403 -4.40 4.86 -26.69
N ALA A 404 -3.30 4.73 -27.44
CA ALA A 404 -3.14 3.71 -28.47
C ALA A 404 -3.39 2.30 -27.90
N ALA A 405 -2.75 1.99 -26.77
CA ALA A 405 -2.93 0.71 -26.09
C ALA A 405 -4.37 0.50 -25.59
N GLY A 406 -5.01 1.53 -25.03
CA GLY A 406 -6.43 1.46 -24.65
C GLY A 406 -7.37 1.21 -25.84
N LYS A 407 -7.08 1.81 -27.01
CA LYS A 407 -7.84 1.56 -28.25
C LYS A 407 -7.63 0.12 -28.77
N ASN A 408 -6.41 -0.41 -28.69
CA ASN A 408 -6.13 -1.81 -29.02
C ASN A 408 -6.87 -2.75 -28.06
N ASN A 409 -6.81 -2.50 -26.75
CA ASN A 409 -7.56 -3.27 -25.75
C ASN A 409 -9.06 -3.25 -26.05
N ARG A 410 -9.64 -2.09 -26.39
CA ARG A 410 -11.05 -1.99 -26.80
C ARG A 410 -11.38 -2.94 -27.94
N ARG A 411 -10.55 -2.98 -28.99
CA ARG A 411 -10.76 -3.87 -30.13
C ARG A 411 -10.86 -5.33 -29.69
N HIS A 412 -9.98 -5.78 -28.79
CA HIS A 412 -10.01 -7.15 -28.28
C HIS A 412 -11.22 -7.41 -27.37
N ILE A 413 -11.53 -6.49 -26.46
CA ILE A 413 -12.71 -6.61 -25.58
C ILE A 413 -14.02 -6.63 -26.39
N GLN A 414 -14.14 -5.80 -27.42
CA GLN A 414 -15.31 -5.78 -28.29
C GLN A 414 -15.46 -7.09 -29.07
N ARG A 415 -14.37 -7.63 -29.61
CA ARG A 415 -14.38 -8.92 -30.33
C ARG A 415 -14.75 -10.08 -29.40
N GLN A 416 -14.21 -10.10 -28.18
CA GLN A 416 -14.37 -11.22 -27.26
C GLN A 416 -15.72 -11.19 -26.52
N PHE A 417 -16.21 -10.00 -26.15
CA PHE A 417 -17.34 -9.84 -25.23
C PHE A 417 -18.48 -8.97 -25.78
N GLY A 418 -18.32 -8.37 -26.97
CA GLY A 418 -19.33 -7.46 -27.53
C GLY A 418 -19.44 -6.11 -26.82
N VAL A 419 -18.50 -5.78 -25.91
CA VAL A 419 -18.54 -4.56 -25.08
C VAL A 419 -17.54 -3.52 -25.59
N THR A 420 -17.94 -2.24 -25.60
CA THR A 420 -17.06 -1.12 -25.95
C THR A 420 -16.57 -0.40 -24.70
N ILE A 421 -15.28 -0.52 -24.40
CA ILE A 421 -14.64 0.23 -23.31
C ILE A 421 -14.15 1.60 -23.78
N THR A 422 -14.25 2.61 -22.93
CA THR A 422 -13.85 4.00 -23.26
C THR A 422 -13.02 4.67 -22.18
N GLN A 423 -13.10 4.20 -20.94
CA GLN A 423 -12.54 4.81 -19.75
C GLN A 423 -11.20 4.21 -19.37
N LYS A 424 -10.33 5.04 -18.80
CA LYS A 424 -9.07 4.61 -18.18
C LYS A 424 -9.32 4.10 -16.77
N MET A 425 -8.28 3.59 -16.13
CA MET A 425 -8.25 3.34 -14.69
C MET A 425 -7.55 4.50 -13.97
N LYS A 426 -7.89 4.71 -12.70
CA LYS A 426 -7.10 5.60 -11.81
C LYS A 426 -5.69 5.01 -11.67
N HIS A 427 -4.67 5.86 -11.65
CA HIS A 427 -3.29 5.42 -11.51
C HIS A 427 -2.99 5.11 -10.03
N THR A 428 -3.37 3.90 -9.64
CA THR A 428 -3.43 3.34 -8.28
C THR A 428 -2.87 1.91 -8.31
N PRO A 429 -2.62 1.23 -7.17
CA PRO A 429 -2.24 -0.17 -7.21
C PRO A 429 -3.29 -0.99 -7.96
N PHE A 430 -2.86 -1.71 -9.00
CA PHE A 430 -3.74 -2.56 -9.77
C PHE A 430 -3.83 -3.92 -9.08
N ALA A 431 -5.02 -4.29 -8.61
CA ALA A 431 -5.30 -5.60 -8.05
C ALA A 431 -5.41 -6.61 -9.20
N LEU A 432 -4.43 -7.51 -9.31
CA LEU A 432 -4.32 -8.46 -10.41
C LEU A 432 -4.45 -9.89 -9.91
N ARG A 433 -4.99 -10.71 -10.81
CA ARG A 433 -4.97 -12.17 -10.70
C ARG A 433 -4.07 -12.75 -11.78
N ARG A 434 -3.12 -13.58 -11.35
CA ARG A 434 -2.11 -14.21 -12.21
C ARG A 434 -2.77 -15.10 -13.26
N SER A 435 -3.77 -15.89 -12.87
CA SER A 435 -4.57 -16.73 -13.78
C SER A 435 -5.24 -15.94 -14.91
N ILE A 436 -5.72 -14.72 -14.66
CA ILE A 436 -6.37 -13.89 -15.68
C ILE A 436 -5.36 -13.38 -16.71
N MET A 437 -4.12 -13.06 -16.30
CA MET A 437 -3.06 -12.72 -17.25
C MET A 437 -2.69 -13.92 -18.14
N TYR A 438 -2.65 -15.14 -17.58
CA TYR A 438 -2.50 -16.36 -18.38
C TYR A 438 -3.68 -16.58 -19.34
N GLN A 439 -4.92 -16.33 -18.92
CA GLN A 439 -6.09 -16.41 -19.79
C GLN A 439 -5.99 -15.43 -20.96
N ILE A 440 -5.60 -14.18 -20.70
CA ILE A 440 -5.40 -13.15 -21.73
C ILE A 440 -4.30 -13.58 -22.70
N GLU A 441 -3.16 -14.05 -22.19
CA GLU A 441 -2.06 -14.54 -23.02
C GLU A 441 -2.48 -15.76 -23.87
N GLN A 442 -3.26 -16.68 -23.32
CA GLN A 442 -3.74 -17.85 -24.05
C GLN A 442 -4.68 -17.47 -25.20
N VAL A 443 -5.58 -16.51 -24.98
CA VAL A 443 -6.55 -16.09 -26.00
C VAL A 443 -5.94 -15.12 -27.02
N LEU A 444 -5.03 -14.24 -26.59
CA LEU A 444 -4.42 -13.19 -27.40
C LEU A 444 -2.92 -13.42 -27.61
N GLN A 445 -2.50 -14.68 -27.74
CA GLN A 445 -1.09 -15.08 -27.72
C GLN A 445 -0.23 -14.28 -28.70
N ALA A 446 -0.71 -14.07 -29.93
CA ALA A 446 0.01 -13.32 -30.94
C ALA A 446 0.23 -11.86 -30.52
N ASP A 447 -0.84 -11.15 -30.12
CA ASP A 447 -0.77 -9.73 -29.74
C ASP A 447 0.02 -9.49 -28.45
N VAL A 448 -0.08 -10.41 -27.48
CA VAL A 448 0.69 -10.36 -26.22
C VAL A 448 2.17 -10.62 -26.49
N THR A 449 2.50 -11.63 -27.31
CA THR A 449 3.89 -11.91 -27.69
C THR A 449 4.50 -10.77 -28.49
N GLU A 450 3.71 -10.16 -29.39
CA GLU A 450 4.16 -9.01 -30.18
C GLU A 450 4.43 -7.79 -29.29
N THR A 451 3.50 -7.47 -28.38
CA THR A 451 3.71 -6.42 -27.36
C THR A 451 5.00 -6.67 -26.56
N ALA A 452 5.24 -7.92 -26.15
CA ALA A 452 6.42 -8.30 -25.39
C ALA A 452 7.74 -8.15 -26.17
N ARG A 453 7.71 -8.22 -27.50
CA ARG A 453 8.88 -8.05 -28.38
C ARG A 453 9.23 -6.59 -28.67
N HIS A 454 8.28 -5.67 -28.50
CA HIS A 454 8.55 -4.25 -28.69
C HIS A 454 9.48 -3.70 -27.61
N ARG A 455 10.77 -3.52 -27.94
CA ARG A 455 11.77 -2.95 -27.02
C ARG A 455 11.49 -1.49 -26.64
N PHE A 456 10.72 -0.77 -27.44
CA PHE A 456 10.26 0.60 -27.20
C PHE A 456 8.75 0.70 -27.37
N ARG A 457 8.14 1.73 -26.78
CA ARG A 457 6.69 2.00 -26.90
C ARG A 457 6.24 1.93 -28.36
N HIS A 458 5.23 1.11 -28.62
CA HIS A 458 4.67 0.92 -29.94
C HIS A 458 3.16 1.17 -29.93
N HIS A 459 2.62 1.76 -30.99
CA HIS A 459 1.19 2.07 -31.10
C HIS A 459 0.32 0.80 -31.16
N GLY A 460 0.91 -0.35 -31.47
CA GLY A 460 0.28 -1.68 -31.42
C GLY A 460 0.31 -2.36 -30.05
N ASP A 461 0.93 -1.76 -29.03
CA ASP A 461 1.03 -2.36 -27.70
C ASP A 461 -0.33 -2.57 -27.04
N LEU A 462 -0.39 -3.54 -26.12
CA LEU A 462 -1.47 -3.72 -25.16
C LEU A 462 -1.08 -3.18 -23.78
N SER A 463 -2.01 -2.50 -23.11
CA SER A 463 -1.84 -2.09 -21.70
C SER A 463 -2.53 -3.11 -20.80
N ILE A 464 -1.81 -4.19 -20.45
CA ILE A 464 -2.42 -5.36 -19.83
C ILE A 464 -2.87 -5.09 -18.38
N PRO A 465 -1.98 -4.79 -17.41
CA PRO A 465 -2.37 -4.52 -16.03
C PRO A 465 -3.34 -3.35 -15.85
N SER A 466 -3.09 -2.25 -16.56
CA SER A 466 -3.74 -0.96 -16.32
C SER A 466 -5.08 -0.79 -17.04
N ALA A 467 -5.46 -1.72 -17.94
CA ALA A 467 -6.75 -1.68 -18.62
C ALA A 467 -7.28 -3.06 -19.04
N LEU A 468 -6.55 -3.81 -19.87
CA LEU A 468 -7.08 -5.05 -20.47
C LEU A 468 -7.48 -6.07 -19.41
N HIS A 469 -6.61 -6.32 -18.43
CA HIS A 469 -6.86 -7.23 -17.31
C HIS A 469 -8.10 -6.83 -16.51
N GLN A 470 -8.22 -5.55 -16.16
CA GLN A 470 -9.32 -5.04 -15.35
C GLN A 470 -10.68 -5.28 -16.02
N TYR A 471 -10.79 -4.94 -17.30
CA TYR A 471 -12.01 -5.16 -18.06
C TYR A 471 -12.27 -6.64 -18.35
N TRP A 472 -11.23 -7.41 -18.66
CA TRP A 472 -11.36 -8.85 -18.87
C TRP A 472 -11.86 -9.57 -17.62
N ALA A 473 -11.27 -9.24 -16.47
CA ALA A 473 -11.67 -9.77 -15.17
C ALA A 473 -13.12 -9.41 -14.84
N TYR A 474 -13.53 -8.16 -15.08
CA TYR A 474 -14.92 -7.74 -14.88
C TYR A 474 -15.91 -8.50 -15.78
N LEU A 475 -15.61 -8.59 -17.07
CA LEU A 475 -16.48 -9.25 -18.06
C LEU A 475 -16.51 -10.78 -17.94
N THR A 476 -15.59 -11.34 -17.15
CA THR A 476 -15.58 -12.77 -16.76
C THR A 476 -16.03 -13.00 -15.32
N ALA A 477 -16.64 -12.01 -14.66
CA ALA A 477 -17.16 -12.06 -13.29
C ALA A 477 -16.11 -12.37 -12.21
N GLN A 478 -14.85 -11.97 -12.44
CA GLN A 478 -13.71 -12.17 -11.53
C GLN A 478 -13.19 -10.86 -10.92
N ALA A 479 -13.75 -9.72 -11.31
CA ALA A 479 -13.50 -8.42 -10.69
C ALA A 479 -14.77 -7.58 -10.61
N VAL A 480 -14.79 -6.61 -9.70
CA VAL A 480 -15.86 -5.62 -9.54
C VAL A 480 -15.28 -4.21 -9.46
N PRO A 481 -16.02 -3.17 -9.89
CA PRO A 481 -15.59 -1.81 -9.62
C PRO A 481 -15.57 -1.56 -8.10
N GLY A 482 -14.55 -0.84 -7.64
CA GLY A 482 -14.43 -0.37 -6.26
C GLY A 482 -14.22 1.13 -6.20
N ASP A 483 -14.20 1.64 -4.97
CA ASP A 483 -13.89 3.03 -4.67
C ASP A 483 -12.56 3.12 -3.91
N ILE A 484 -11.82 4.19 -4.20
CA ILE A 484 -10.55 4.50 -3.54
C ILE A 484 -10.33 6.01 -3.53
N GLU A 485 -9.94 6.54 -2.36
CA GLU A 485 -9.62 7.94 -2.14
C GLU A 485 -8.26 8.26 -2.76
N TYR A 486 -8.29 8.88 -3.93
CA TYR A 486 -7.13 9.03 -4.80
C TYR A 486 -6.77 10.49 -5.05
N GLU A 487 -5.46 10.80 -5.01
CA GLU A 487 -4.92 12.10 -5.43
C GLU A 487 -3.83 11.93 -6.48
N TYR A 488 -4.04 12.52 -7.65
CA TYR A 488 -3.01 12.62 -8.70
C TYR A 488 -2.37 14.00 -8.67
N ALA A 489 -1.07 14.06 -8.42
CA ALA A 489 -0.28 15.27 -8.38
C ALA A 489 0.77 15.25 -9.50
N ASP A 490 0.54 16.08 -10.52
CA ASP A 490 1.50 16.35 -11.58
C ASP A 490 2.57 17.34 -11.09
N LEU A 491 3.83 16.92 -11.03
CA LEU A 491 4.91 17.72 -10.47
C LEU A 491 5.16 19.04 -11.21
N GLY A 492 4.83 19.12 -12.50
CA GLY A 492 4.90 20.36 -13.28
C GLY A 492 3.74 21.34 -12.99
N HIS A 493 2.65 20.85 -12.39
CA HIS A 493 1.45 21.66 -12.24
C HIS A 493 1.57 22.70 -11.10
N PRO A 494 1.22 23.99 -11.33
CA PRO A 494 1.41 25.06 -10.33
C PRO A 494 0.66 24.87 -9.00
N SER A 495 -0.35 24.00 -8.96
CA SER A 495 -1.08 23.68 -7.72
C SER A 495 -0.42 22.61 -6.86
N THR A 496 0.57 21.88 -7.37
CA THR A 496 1.11 20.68 -6.74
C THR A 496 1.71 20.92 -5.37
N PRO A 497 2.46 22.01 -5.11
CA PRO A 497 2.89 22.35 -3.76
C PRO A 497 1.73 22.38 -2.76
N ALA A 498 0.56 22.91 -3.15
CA ALA A 498 -0.59 23.04 -2.25
C ALA A 498 -1.29 21.70 -2.01
N ARG A 499 -1.21 20.77 -2.98
CA ARG A 499 -1.72 19.41 -2.86
C ARG A 499 -0.85 18.58 -1.92
N LEU A 500 0.48 18.61 -2.10
CA LEU A 500 1.42 17.91 -1.22
C LEU A 500 1.33 18.38 0.24
N ALA A 501 1.19 19.68 0.40
CA ALA A 501 0.87 20.33 1.66
C ALA A 501 -0.42 19.81 2.32
N ASP A 502 -1.51 19.69 1.56
CA ASP A 502 -2.78 19.14 2.05
C ASP A 502 -2.64 17.65 2.43
N LEU A 503 -1.93 16.87 1.61
CA LEU A 503 -1.58 15.48 1.89
C LEU A 503 -0.80 15.36 3.21
N LEU A 504 0.27 16.14 3.42
CA LEU A 504 1.04 16.10 4.66
C LEU A 504 0.21 16.45 5.90
N ALA A 505 -0.66 17.46 5.78
CA ALA A 505 -1.44 17.94 6.90
C ALA A 505 -2.59 17.00 7.30
N ARG A 506 -3.22 16.32 6.32
CA ARG A 506 -4.45 15.56 6.55
C ARG A 506 -4.27 14.05 6.45
N ARG A 507 -3.32 13.58 5.64
CA ARG A 507 -3.02 12.16 5.40
C ARG A 507 -4.29 11.33 5.14
N HIS A 508 -5.23 11.91 4.40
CA HIS A 508 -6.60 11.42 4.26
C HIS A 508 -6.85 10.63 2.97
N ARG A 509 -5.83 10.46 2.13
CA ARG A 509 -5.93 9.71 0.87
C ARG A 509 -5.49 8.28 1.07
N ASP A 510 -6.20 7.34 0.42
CA ASP A 510 -5.81 5.93 0.35
C ASP A 510 -4.53 5.79 -0.47
N VAL A 511 -4.49 6.49 -1.60
CA VAL A 511 -3.41 6.42 -2.58
C VAL A 511 -3.15 7.81 -3.14
N PHE A 512 -1.88 8.12 -3.37
CA PHE A 512 -1.51 9.27 -4.18
C PHE A 512 -0.44 8.89 -5.20
N CYS A 513 -0.43 9.63 -6.32
CA CYS A 513 0.55 9.47 -7.38
C CYS A 513 1.28 10.80 -7.62
N LEU A 514 2.61 10.72 -7.77
CA LEU A 514 3.51 11.83 -8.03
C LEU A 514 4.10 11.70 -9.44
N ASN A 515 3.32 12.03 -10.46
CA ASN A 515 3.78 11.85 -11.84
C ASN A 515 4.56 13.06 -12.34
N ASP A 516 5.59 12.81 -13.14
CA ASP A 516 6.37 13.83 -13.81
C ASP A 516 5.83 14.10 -15.24
N THR A 517 5.64 15.37 -15.59
CA THR A 517 5.33 15.81 -16.94
C THR A 517 6.42 16.74 -17.43
N ASP A 518 6.72 16.69 -18.74
CA ASP A 518 7.86 17.34 -19.38
C ASP A 518 8.13 18.75 -18.84
N SER A 519 9.35 18.94 -18.33
CA SER A 519 9.77 20.11 -17.57
C SER A 519 11.16 20.54 -18.03
N ASP A 520 11.43 21.85 -18.09
CA ASP A 520 12.78 22.38 -18.31
C ASP A 520 13.71 22.11 -17.11
N GLU A 521 15.04 22.26 -17.29
CA GLU A 521 16.04 21.93 -16.26
C GLU A 521 15.80 22.67 -14.92
N ARG A 522 15.33 23.92 -14.99
CA ARG A 522 15.03 24.72 -13.79
C ARG A 522 13.81 24.16 -13.04
N SER A 523 12.77 23.76 -13.77
CA SER A 523 11.58 23.13 -13.20
C SER A 523 11.92 21.78 -12.58
N MET A 524 12.87 21.02 -13.14
CA MET A 524 13.32 19.74 -12.57
C MET A 524 13.99 19.90 -11.19
N ALA A 525 14.86 20.91 -11.02
CA ALA A 525 15.50 21.16 -9.72
C ALA A 525 14.49 21.60 -8.64
N GLU A 526 13.47 22.38 -9.02
CA GLU A 526 12.39 22.78 -8.12
C GLU A 526 11.51 21.59 -7.70
N GLN A 527 11.22 20.67 -8.63
CA GLN A 527 10.48 19.44 -8.36
C GLN A 527 11.27 18.51 -7.42
N GLU A 528 12.57 18.32 -7.68
CA GLU A 528 13.43 17.50 -6.84
C GLU A 528 13.48 18.02 -5.41
N ALA A 529 13.68 19.33 -5.22
CA ALA A 529 13.66 19.95 -3.90
C ALA A 529 12.29 19.84 -3.21
N MET A 530 11.20 19.78 -3.98
CA MET A 530 9.85 19.59 -3.44
C MET A 530 9.66 18.16 -2.92
N LEU A 531 10.08 17.16 -3.68
CA LEU A 531 10.00 15.75 -3.29
C LEU A 531 10.93 15.40 -2.13
N ALA A 532 12.15 15.95 -2.14
CA ALA A 532 13.13 15.79 -1.07
C ALA A 532 12.66 16.39 0.28
N ASP A 533 11.70 17.33 0.27
CA ASP A 533 11.05 17.82 1.48
C ASP A 533 9.78 17.02 1.83
N PHE A 534 8.96 16.69 0.84
CA PHE A 534 7.67 16.00 1.04
C PHE A 534 7.84 14.54 1.49
N LEU A 535 8.60 13.73 0.76
CA LEU A 535 8.66 12.28 0.96
C LEU A 535 9.22 11.90 2.34
N PRO A 536 10.34 12.47 2.84
CA PRO A 536 10.83 12.15 4.19
C PRO A 536 9.91 12.62 5.31
N ARG A 537 9.03 13.62 5.06
CA ARG A 537 8.02 14.05 6.05
C ARG A 537 6.78 13.15 5.98
N TYR A 538 6.38 12.70 4.80
CA TYR A 538 5.22 11.82 4.65
C TYR A 538 5.53 10.40 5.14
N LEU A 539 6.73 9.88 4.84
CA LEU A 539 7.16 8.50 5.11
C LEU A 539 8.53 8.51 5.81
N PRO A 540 8.60 9.00 7.06
CA PRO A 540 9.86 9.23 7.75
C PRO A 540 10.57 7.94 8.18
N PHE A 541 9.81 6.89 8.50
CA PHE A 541 10.37 5.65 9.03
C PHE A 541 10.92 4.76 7.90
N PRO A 542 12.18 4.30 8.00
CA PRO A 542 12.76 3.36 7.04
C PRO A 542 12.09 1.99 7.12
N ALA A 543 12.00 1.31 5.98
CA ALA A 543 11.62 -0.09 5.90
C ALA A 543 12.81 -1.02 6.22
N PRO A 544 12.58 -2.26 6.68
CA PRO A 544 13.64 -3.17 7.13
C PRO A 544 14.59 -3.65 6.02
N PHE A 545 14.19 -3.52 4.76
CA PHE A 545 15.02 -3.82 3.59
C PHE A 545 15.88 -2.62 3.13
N GLU A 546 15.90 -1.51 3.87
CA GLU A 546 16.78 -0.39 3.61
C GLU A 546 18.12 -0.55 4.33
N LEU A 547 19.21 -0.24 3.62
CA LEU A 547 20.55 -0.23 4.17
C LEU A 547 20.81 1.02 5.02
N PRO A 548 21.76 0.95 5.96
CA PRO A 548 22.24 2.12 6.71
C PRO A 548 22.71 3.27 5.80
N ASP A 549 22.44 4.52 6.20
CA ASP A 549 22.68 5.71 5.36
C ASP A 549 24.15 5.87 4.91
N ASP A 550 25.12 5.45 5.74
CA ASP A 550 26.55 5.45 5.40
C ASP A 550 26.87 4.45 4.28
N VAL A 551 26.28 3.26 4.31
CA VAL A 551 26.38 2.26 3.24
C VAL A 551 25.71 2.76 1.96
N VAL A 552 24.54 3.41 2.09
CA VAL A 552 23.85 4.01 0.94
C VAL A 552 24.70 5.11 0.30
N ALA A 553 25.35 5.96 1.09
CA ALA A 553 26.21 7.02 0.59
C ALA A 553 27.40 6.47 -0.23
N GLU A 554 28.03 5.38 0.22
CA GLU A 554 29.08 4.71 -0.53
C GLU A 554 28.55 4.04 -1.82
N ARG A 555 27.40 3.37 -1.75
CA ARG A 555 26.78 2.71 -2.91
C ARG A 555 26.34 3.71 -3.98
N ARG A 556 25.91 4.92 -3.60
CA ARG A 556 25.54 6.00 -4.53
C ARG A 556 26.69 6.51 -5.41
N LYS A 557 27.94 6.17 -5.08
CA LYS A 557 29.11 6.44 -5.94
C LYS A 557 29.17 5.51 -7.16
N LEU A 558 28.31 4.50 -7.24
CA LEU A 558 28.25 3.49 -8.28
C LEU A 558 26.89 3.54 -9.00
N GLY A 559 26.88 3.20 -10.29
CA GLY A 559 25.62 3.02 -11.03
C GLY A 559 24.85 1.78 -10.60
N ALA A 560 23.53 1.78 -10.80
CA ALA A 560 22.64 0.69 -10.38
C ALA A 560 22.98 -0.67 -11.03
N THR A 561 23.41 -0.70 -12.29
CA THR A 561 23.89 -1.91 -12.98
C THR A 561 25.19 -2.44 -12.35
N ALA A 562 26.11 -1.54 -11.96
CA ALA A 562 27.35 -1.94 -11.29
C ALA A 562 27.07 -2.56 -9.91
N LEU A 563 26.11 -2.01 -9.17
CA LEU A 563 25.65 -2.57 -7.89
C LEU A 563 25.03 -3.96 -8.07
N TRP A 564 24.15 -4.12 -9.07
CA TRP A 564 23.57 -5.42 -9.42
C TRP A 564 24.65 -6.48 -9.67
N ARG A 565 25.64 -6.19 -10.53
CA ARG A 565 26.75 -7.12 -10.83
C ARG A 565 27.57 -7.49 -9.59
N ARG A 566 27.74 -6.57 -8.64
CA ARG A 566 28.44 -6.85 -7.37
C ARG A 566 27.62 -7.72 -6.44
N SER A 567 26.29 -7.51 -6.39
CA SER A 567 25.39 -8.32 -5.56
C SER A 567 25.22 -9.76 -6.06
N TYR A 568 25.33 -9.96 -7.38
CA TYR A 568 25.19 -11.28 -8.02
C TYR A 568 26.49 -12.09 -8.11
N ARG A 569 27.63 -11.56 -7.61
CA ARG A 569 28.83 -12.39 -7.47
C ARG A 569 28.57 -13.41 -6.34
N PRO A 570 28.65 -14.72 -6.62
CA PRO A 570 28.52 -15.70 -5.56
C PRO A 570 29.63 -15.46 -4.56
N ILE A 571 29.27 -15.20 -3.31
CA ILE A 571 30.22 -15.29 -2.20
C ILE A 571 30.77 -16.71 -2.24
N PRO A 572 32.08 -16.93 -2.41
CA PRO A 572 32.64 -18.28 -2.38
C PRO A 572 32.26 -18.92 -1.04
N GLY A 573 31.41 -19.95 -1.06
CA GLY A 573 31.04 -20.73 0.13
C GLY A 573 29.57 -20.72 0.55
N THR A 574 28.67 -19.97 -0.08
CA THR A 574 27.22 -20.06 0.23
C THR A 574 26.50 -20.92 -0.80
N ARG A 575 26.27 -22.21 -0.46
CA ARG A 575 25.26 -23.00 -1.16
C ARG A 575 23.92 -22.28 -0.99
N ARG A 576 23.21 -22.02 -2.10
CA ARG A 576 21.78 -21.68 -2.08
C ARG A 576 21.10 -22.63 -1.09
N ALA A 577 20.56 -22.09 0.00
CA ALA A 577 19.76 -22.88 0.91
C ALA A 577 18.60 -23.49 0.10
N ALA A 578 18.36 -24.78 0.26
CA ALA A 578 17.20 -25.43 -0.32
C ALA A 578 15.93 -24.68 0.12
N PRO A 579 14.87 -24.63 -0.71
CA PRO A 579 13.61 -24.04 -0.31
C PRO A 579 13.14 -24.71 0.99
N ILE A 580 12.98 -23.89 2.03
CA ILE A 580 12.35 -24.32 3.27
C ILE A 580 10.86 -24.44 2.94
N ASP A 581 10.35 -25.67 2.89
CA ASP A 581 8.92 -25.92 2.88
C ASP A 581 8.31 -25.30 4.15
N ALA A 582 7.39 -24.35 3.97
CA ALA A 582 6.60 -23.83 5.08
C ALA A 582 5.54 -24.87 5.51
N PRO A 583 5.23 -24.98 6.82
CA PRO A 583 4.31 -25.99 7.34
C PRO A 583 2.86 -25.76 6.88
N THR A 584 2.27 -26.84 6.37
CA THR A 584 0.85 -27.19 6.19
C THR A 584 -0.21 -26.14 6.56
N LEU A 585 -0.84 -25.56 5.52
CA LEU A 585 -2.23 -25.07 5.59
C LEU A 585 -3.19 -26.26 5.81
N PRO A 586 -4.28 -26.13 6.59
CA PRO A 586 -5.35 -27.13 6.60
C PRO A 586 -6.14 -27.10 5.28
N ASN A 587 -6.40 -28.31 4.76
CA ASN A 587 -7.13 -28.65 3.54
C ASN A 587 -8.29 -27.71 3.15
N ASN A 588 -8.10 -26.96 2.04
CA ASN A 588 -9.21 -26.54 1.18
C ASN A 588 -9.51 -27.65 0.18
N MET A 589 -10.28 -28.65 0.62
CA MET A 589 -11.01 -29.52 -0.30
C MET A 589 -12.21 -28.75 -0.82
N LEU A 590 -12.07 -28.10 -1.97
CA LEU A 590 -13.15 -27.78 -2.93
C LEU A 590 -12.49 -27.24 -4.21
N ASN A 591 -11.94 -28.15 -5.00
CA ASN A 591 -11.67 -27.93 -6.41
C ASN A 591 -12.54 -28.92 -7.21
N THR A 592 -13.05 -28.42 -8.34
CA THR A 592 -13.80 -29.08 -9.44
C THR A 592 -15.32 -28.91 -9.45
N VAL A 593 -15.77 -27.80 -10.02
CA VAL A 593 -16.86 -27.82 -11.01
C VAL A 593 -16.43 -26.95 -12.19
N THR A 594 -15.70 -27.56 -13.12
CA THR A 594 -15.59 -27.11 -14.51
C THR A 594 -16.31 -28.14 -15.35
N ASP A 595 -17.54 -27.83 -15.76
CA ASP A 595 -18.10 -28.36 -17.00
C ASP A 595 -19.28 -27.47 -17.44
N PHE A 596 -19.02 -26.57 -18.38
CA PHE A 596 -20.05 -25.95 -19.20
C PHE A 596 -19.85 -26.46 -20.63
N THR A 597 -20.50 -27.58 -20.95
CA THR A 597 -20.75 -27.97 -22.34
C THR A 597 -22.22 -28.35 -22.53
N ALA A 598 -22.76 -27.88 -23.66
CA ALA A 598 -23.99 -28.28 -24.35
C ALA A 598 -25.36 -27.87 -23.75
N VAL A 599 -25.83 -26.67 -24.15
CA VAL A 599 -27.27 -26.41 -24.31
C VAL A 599 -27.72 -27.02 -25.64
N ARG A 600 -28.41 -28.17 -25.58
CA ARG A 600 -29.22 -28.68 -26.71
C ARG A 600 -30.52 -27.88 -26.79
N ARG A 601 -30.86 -27.40 -27.99
CA ARG A 601 -32.22 -26.98 -28.37
C ARG A 601 -33.13 -28.23 -28.47
N PRO A 602 -34.42 -28.14 -28.12
CA PRO A 602 -35.41 -29.04 -28.65
C PRO A 602 -36.13 -28.37 -29.84
N ASP A 603 -35.94 -28.94 -31.02
CA ASP A 603 -36.94 -28.91 -32.10
C ASP A 603 -37.40 -30.36 -32.28
N GLY A 604 -38.71 -30.61 -32.16
CA GLY A 604 -39.35 -31.92 -32.34
C GLY A 604 -40.31 -32.30 -31.22
#